data_AF-A0A922MYG6-F1
#
_entry.id   AF-A0A922MYG6-F1
#
_cell.length_a   1.000
_cell.length_b   1.000
_cell.length_c   1.000
_cell.angle_alpha   90.00
_cell.angle_beta   90.00
_cell.angle_gamma   90.00
#
_symmetry.space_group_name_H-M   'P 1'
#
loop_
_entity.id
_entity.type
_entity.pdbx_description
1 polymer ?
#
loop_
_entity_poly.entity_id
_entity_poly.type
_entity_poly.pdbx_seq_one_letter_code
_entity_poly.pdbx_strand_id
1 'polypeptide(L)'
;MKRAFCVLAALRTEQKQSLLGNMVLKSNFKEWKFRSTPNYAALPIDENPEYNVPTAVKDAVFSKVPTEPLAGTLHLVCASDDALTDLLDLHPSVAESEDKGESWQPQLKGSGETPYSRFGDGRAVLRSSVREMVASEACHHLGIPTTRAAALVVSDDHKVWRDKTYSGRAKQERAAIVMRLANAWYRIGSLEILLKRREPHTLKLLTDFIIKVSLGFTHGVLNTDNISLLGVTIDYGPYGFIDHYYHHYVPNTSDDMGRYAFNKQPEVEPQHLSDKTVLETKWSLSKLSGVPAWDKWVESYQDRLKKENGNI
;
A
#
# COMPACT_ATOMS: atom_id res chain seq x y z
N MET A 1 11.42 -7.09 -26.93
CA MET A 1 11.32 -5.62 -26.80
C MET A 1 10.07 -5.13 -27.52
N LYS A 2 9.05 -4.68 -26.77
CA LYS A 2 7.84 -3.90 -27.16
C LYS A 2 6.62 -4.38 -26.35
N ARG A 3 6.61 -4.07 -25.05
CA ARG A 3 5.41 -3.95 -24.21
C ARG A 3 5.70 -2.88 -23.17
N ALA A 4 5.61 -1.63 -23.61
CA ALA A 4 5.69 -0.44 -22.78
C ALA A 4 5.04 0.69 -23.57
N PHE A 5 3.71 0.78 -23.54
CA PHE A 5 3.02 2.04 -23.84
C PHE A 5 1.73 2.12 -23.04
N CYS A 6 1.76 3.10 -22.15
CA CYS A 6 0.77 3.54 -21.18
C CYS A 6 -0.66 3.66 -21.75
N VAL A 7 -1.61 3.28 -20.90
CA VAL A 7 -3.07 3.41 -21.06
C VAL A 7 -3.49 4.88 -21.04
N LEU A 8 -3.25 5.54 -22.17
CA LEU A 8 -4.06 6.65 -22.73
C LEU A 8 -4.46 6.33 -24.19
N ALA A 9 -4.05 5.16 -24.70
CA ALA A 9 -4.56 4.58 -25.95
C ALA A 9 -5.78 3.66 -25.73
N ALA A 10 -6.34 3.59 -24.52
CA ALA A 10 -7.42 2.66 -24.18
C ALA A 10 -8.83 3.10 -24.62
N LEU A 11 -8.94 4.05 -25.56
CA LEU A 11 -10.24 4.39 -26.18
C LEU A 11 -10.22 4.51 -27.72
N ARG A 12 -9.19 4.03 -28.44
CA ARG A 12 -9.22 3.96 -29.91
C ARG A 12 -8.45 2.78 -30.49
N THR A 13 -8.95 1.57 -30.26
CA THR A 13 -8.68 0.45 -31.17
C THR A 13 -10.02 -0.02 -31.73
N GLU A 14 -10.20 0.16 -33.05
CA GLU A 14 -11.42 -0.17 -33.81
C GLU A 14 -11.87 -1.64 -33.59
N GLN A 15 -10.97 -2.54 -33.19
CA GLN A 15 -11.31 -3.93 -32.90
C GLN A 15 -12.14 -4.15 -31.61
N LYS A 16 -12.04 -3.29 -30.59
CA LYS A 16 -12.83 -3.43 -29.33
C LYS A 16 -14.18 -2.72 -29.35
N GLN A 17 -14.46 -1.85 -30.32
CA GLN A 17 -15.81 -1.29 -30.51
C GLN A 17 -16.85 -2.37 -30.86
N SER A 18 -16.42 -3.49 -31.45
CA SER A 18 -17.32 -4.62 -31.72
C SER A 18 -17.71 -5.44 -30.48
N LEU A 19 -16.88 -5.40 -29.41
CA LEU A 19 -17.11 -6.10 -28.15
C LEU A 19 -17.87 -5.24 -27.13
N LEU A 20 -17.78 -3.91 -27.24
CA LEU A 20 -18.49 -2.92 -26.41
C LEU A 20 -19.87 -2.56 -26.99
N GLY A 21 -20.59 -3.52 -27.58
CA GLY A 21 -21.94 -3.26 -28.08
C GLY A 21 -22.83 -2.65 -26.98
N ASN A 22 -23.55 -1.56 -27.26
CA ASN A 22 -24.54 -0.87 -26.40
C ASN A 22 -24.29 -0.79 -24.88
N MET A 23 -23.05 -0.95 -24.39
CA MET A 23 -22.76 -0.94 -22.96
C MET A 23 -22.67 0.51 -22.48
N VAL A 24 -23.63 0.91 -21.66
CA VAL A 24 -23.61 2.21 -20.98
C VAL A 24 -22.50 2.17 -19.92
N LEU A 25 -21.44 2.92 -20.16
CA LEU A 25 -20.38 3.12 -19.18
C LEU A 25 -20.93 3.86 -17.96
N LYS A 26 -20.64 3.35 -16.78
CA LYS A 26 -21.02 4.00 -15.52
C LYS A 26 -20.23 5.30 -15.35
N SER A 27 -20.92 6.39 -15.04
CA SER A 27 -20.32 7.73 -14.98
C SER A 27 -19.77 8.09 -13.60
N ASN A 28 -20.23 7.41 -12.54
CA ASN A 28 -19.79 7.62 -11.19
C ASN A 28 -19.70 6.32 -10.37
N PHE A 29 -18.89 6.33 -9.31
CA PHE A 29 -18.71 5.17 -8.42
C PHE A 29 -20.00 4.75 -7.71
N LYS A 30 -20.97 5.64 -7.48
CA LYS A 30 -22.26 5.28 -6.84
C LYS A 30 -23.13 4.39 -7.71
N GLU A 31 -22.86 4.33 -9.01
CA GLU A 31 -23.56 3.43 -9.93
C GLU A 31 -23.03 1.98 -9.88
N TRP A 32 -21.92 1.74 -9.16
CA TRP A 32 -21.35 0.42 -8.96
C TRP A 32 -21.89 -0.22 -7.69
N LYS A 33 -22.19 -1.53 -7.76
CA LYS A 33 -22.55 -2.33 -6.58
C LYS A 33 -21.28 -2.69 -5.83
N PHE A 34 -21.08 -2.10 -4.66
CA PHE A 34 -20.03 -2.54 -3.75
C PHE A 34 -20.59 -3.62 -2.81
N ARG A 35 -19.74 -4.58 -2.41
CA ARG A 35 -20.04 -5.43 -1.26
C ARG A 35 -20.41 -4.53 -0.08
N SER A 36 -21.37 -4.97 0.73
CA SER A 36 -21.57 -4.39 2.07
C SER A 36 -20.21 -4.31 2.75
N THR A 37 -19.87 -3.14 3.28
CA THR A 37 -18.56 -2.86 3.86
C THR A 37 -18.09 -4.04 4.71
N PRO A 38 -16.85 -4.55 4.53
CA PRO A 38 -16.20 -5.31 5.59
C PRO A 38 -16.37 -4.49 6.86
N ASN A 39 -16.69 -5.11 7.99
CA ASN A 39 -17.17 -4.39 9.17
C ASN A 39 -16.05 -3.56 9.85
N TYR A 40 -15.43 -2.59 9.17
CA TYR A 40 -14.67 -1.51 9.77
C TYR A 40 -15.54 -0.70 10.72
N ALA A 41 -16.87 -0.75 10.58
CA ALA A 41 -17.80 -0.22 11.57
C ALA A 41 -17.69 -0.94 12.94
N ALA A 42 -17.01 -2.09 13.02
CA ALA A 42 -16.64 -2.71 14.29
C ALA A 42 -15.33 -2.14 14.88
N LEU A 43 -14.52 -1.45 14.09
CA LEU A 43 -13.35 -0.74 14.59
C LEU A 43 -13.75 0.68 15.00
N PRO A 44 -13.21 1.21 16.10
CA PRO A 44 -13.52 2.57 16.52
C PRO A 44 -13.08 3.60 15.46
N ILE A 45 -14.03 4.44 15.03
CA ILE A 45 -13.82 5.54 14.09
C ILE A 45 -14.03 6.85 14.85
N ASP A 46 -13.05 7.74 14.74
CA ASP A 46 -13.15 9.12 15.17
C ASP A 46 -13.97 9.91 14.15
N GLU A 47 -15.12 10.41 14.59
CA GLU A 47 -16.07 11.19 13.78
C GLU A 47 -15.77 12.70 13.84
N ASN A 48 -14.74 13.14 14.57
CA ASN A 48 -14.43 14.56 14.72
C ASN A 48 -14.04 15.19 13.36
N PRO A 49 -14.83 16.17 12.86
CA PRO A 49 -14.61 16.77 11.55
C PRO A 49 -13.49 17.81 11.53
N GLU A 50 -12.83 18.13 12.65
CA GLU A 50 -11.69 19.06 12.67
C GLU A 50 -10.39 18.40 12.18
N TYR A 51 -10.36 18.03 10.88
CA TYR A 51 -9.22 17.35 10.26
C TYR A 51 -8.04 18.27 9.91
N ASN A 52 -8.27 19.58 9.93
CA ASN A 52 -7.31 20.61 9.53
C ASN A 52 -6.23 20.85 10.59
N VAL A 53 -6.36 20.22 11.77
CA VAL A 53 -5.39 20.35 12.87
C VAL A 53 -4.77 18.98 13.15
N PRO A 54 -3.44 18.84 12.99
CA PRO A 54 -2.76 17.61 13.34
C PRO A 54 -2.99 17.28 14.83
N THR A 55 -3.67 16.15 15.08
CA THR A 55 -4.09 15.79 16.43
C THR A 55 -3.72 14.35 16.73
N ALA A 56 -3.31 14.09 17.97
CA ALA A 56 -3.14 12.74 18.47
C ALA A 56 -4.52 12.13 18.76
N VAL A 57 -5.18 11.61 17.73
CA VAL A 57 -6.45 10.89 17.84
C VAL A 57 -6.27 9.66 18.72
N LYS A 58 -7.10 9.49 19.75
CA LYS A 58 -7.06 8.36 20.70
C LYS A 58 -8.33 7.54 20.62
N ASP A 59 -8.24 6.28 21.05
CA ASP A 59 -9.37 5.35 21.14
C ASP A 59 -10.08 5.12 19.79
N ALA A 60 -9.36 5.39 18.69
CA ALA A 60 -9.81 5.24 17.32
C ALA A 60 -8.71 4.61 16.47
N VAL A 61 -9.11 3.77 15.51
CA VAL A 61 -8.21 3.21 14.49
C VAL A 61 -8.15 4.13 13.28
N PHE A 62 -9.28 4.74 12.93
CA PHE A 62 -9.42 5.63 11.78
C PHE A 62 -10.12 6.92 12.19
N SER A 63 -9.88 8.00 11.46
CA SER A 63 -10.71 9.20 11.49
C SER A 63 -11.47 9.31 10.18
N LYS A 64 -12.73 9.77 10.26
CA LYS A 64 -13.52 10.09 9.08
C LYS A 64 -13.08 11.43 8.51
N VAL A 65 -12.60 11.43 7.29
CA VAL A 65 -12.03 12.62 6.64
C VAL A 65 -12.64 12.80 5.25
N PRO A 66 -13.09 14.00 4.86
CA PRO A 66 -13.50 14.26 3.49
C PRO A 66 -12.28 14.27 2.56
N THR A 67 -12.45 13.79 1.33
CA THR A 67 -11.42 13.99 0.30
C THR A 67 -11.47 15.42 -0.23
N GLU A 68 -10.31 16.04 -0.42
CA GLU A 68 -10.19 17.32 -1.10
C GLU A 68 -9.85 17.10 -2.58
N PRO A 69 -10.74 17.44 -3.52
CA PRO A 69 -10.46 17.31 -4.95
C PRO A 69 -9.24 18.13 -5.38
N LEU A 70 -8.58 17.71 -6.46
CA LEU A 70 -7.59 18.54 -7.12
C LEU A 70 -8.31 19.68 -7.86
N ALA A 71 -7.81 20.91 -7.73
CA ALA A 71 -8.31 22.05 -8.50
C ALA A 71 -7.93 21.95 -9.99
N GLY A 72 -8.67 22.63 -10.87
CA GLY A 72 -8.32 22.79 -12.27
C GLY A 72 -8.59 21.58 -13.16
N THR A 73 -7.94 21.56 -14.33
CA THR A 73 -8.14 20.50 -15.33
C THR A 73 -7.42 19.22 -14.93
N LEU A 74 -8.17 18.12 -14.86
CA LEU A 74 -7.63 16.80 -14.50
C LEU A 74 -7.36 15.97 -15.75
N HIS A 75 -6.22 15.30 -15.75
CA HIS A 75 -5.84 14.35 -16.79
C HIS A 75 -5.58 12.98 -16.18
N LEU A 76 -6.17 11.95 -16.78
CA LEU A 76 -5.76 10.57 -16.52
C LEU A 76 -4.38 10.37 -17.16
N VAL A 77 -3.37 10.06 -16.34
CA VAL A 77 -1.99 9.84 -16.81
C VAL A 77 -1.82 8.41 -17.30
N CYS A 78 -2.28 7.45 -16.49
CA CYS A 78 -2.26 6.04 -16.79
C CYS A 78 -3.24 5.28 -15.88
N ALA A 79 -3.60 4.08 -16.31
CA ALA A 79 -4.34 3.10 -15.53
C ALA A 79 -3.77 1.69 -15.78
N SER A 80 -3.92 0.81 -14.80
CA SER A 80 -3.60 -0.63 -14.93
C SER A 80 -4.88 -1.37 -15.30
N ASP A 81 -4.88 -2.04 -16.46
CA ASP A 81 -6.04 -2.80 -16.94
C ASP A 81 -6.35 -3.93 -15.96
N ASP A 82 -5.36 -4.78 -15.67
CA ASP A 82 -5.43 -5.89 -14.72
C ASP A 82 -5.96 -5.45 -13.34
N ALA A 83 -5.50 -4.31 -12.81
CA ALA A 83 -5.96 -3.84 -11.50
C ALA A 83 -7.43 -3.38 -11.53
N LEU A 84 -7.89 -2.84 -12.66
CA LEU A 84 -9.27 -2.37 -12.82
C LEU A 84 -10.23 -3.51 -13.16
N THR A 85 -9.81 -4.46 -14.01
CA THR A 85 -10.66 -5.56 -14.49
C THR A 85 -10.64 -6.76 -13.56
N ASP A 86 -9.47 -7.16 -13.06
CA ASP A 86 -9.30 -8.45 -12.40
C ASP A 86 -9.42 -8.35 -10.87
N LEU A 87 -9.22 -7.15 -10.31
CA LEU A 87 -9.30 -6.92 -8.85
C LEU A 87 -10.53 -6.14 -8.42
N LEU A 88 -10.89 -5.12 -9.19
CA LEU A 88 -12.04 -4.26 -8.89
C LEU A 88 -13.28 -4.65 -9.67
N ASP A 89 -13.18 -5.62 -10.59
CA ASP A 89 -14.29 -6.10 -11.39
C ASP A 89 -15.06 -4.97 -12.09
N LEU A 90 -14.35 -3.89 -12.49
CA LEU A 90 -14.96 -2.70 -13.10
C LEU A 90 -15.36 -2.92 -14.57
N HIS A 91 -15.65 -4.16 -14.94
CA HIS A 91 -16.27 -4.51 -16.21
C HIS A 91 -17.79 -4.62 -16.03
N PRO A 92 -18.62 -3.93 -16.85
CA PRO A 92 -20.06 -3.90 -16.58
C PRO A 92 -20.76 -5.26 -16.67
N SER A 93 -20.14 -6.29 -17.28
CA SER A 93 -20.67 -7.66 -17.27
C SER A 93 -20.53 -8.37 -15.90
N VAL A 94 -19.65 -7.89 -15.02
CA VAL A 94 -19.39 -8.49 -13.70
C VAL A 94 -20.33 -7.92 -12.62
N ALA A 95 -20.88 -6.72 -12.83
CA ALA A 95 -21.81 -6.05 -11.92
C ALA A 95 -23.15 -6.80 -11.69
N GLU A 96 -23.41 -7.86 -12.47
CA GLU A 96 -24.58 -8.73 -12.34
C GLU A 96 -24.24 -10.12 -11.79
N SER A 97 -22.98 -10.41 -11.45
CA SER A 97 -22.57 -11.70 -10.87
C SER A 97 -22.70 -11.70 -9.33
N GLU A 98 -23.08 -12.84 -8.74
CA GLU A 98 -23.11 -13.06 -7.29
C GLU A 98 -21.79 -13.65 -6.74
N ASP A 99 -20.80 -13.85 -7.60
CA ASP A 99 -19.55 -14.48 -7.24
C ASP A 99 -18.75 -13.64 -6.24
N LYS A 100 -18.31 -14.33 -5.20
CA LYS A 100 -17.73 -13.74 -4.01
C LYS A 100 -16.20 -13.73 -4.12
N GLY A 101 -15.66 -12.87 -4.99
CA GLY A 101 -14.23 -12.67 -5.18
C GLY A 101 -13.47 -12.17 -3.94
N GLU A 102 -12.16 -11.97 -4.10
CA GLU A 102 -11.27 -11.43 -3.07
C GLU A 102 -11.66 -9.99 -2.67
N SER A 103 -11.39 -9.60 -1.43
CA SER A 103 -11.66 -8.24 -0.96
C SER A 103 -10.44 -7.35 -1.17
N TRP A 104 -10.64 -6.24 -1.88
CA TRP A 104 -9.64 -5.20 -2.11
C TRP A 104 -10.09 -3.85 -1.54
N GLN A 105 -9.15 -3.12 -0.94
CA GLN A 105 -9.37 -1.83 -0.30
C GLN A 105 -8.75 -0.72 -1.15
N PRO A 106 -9.56 0.12 -1.82
CA PRO A 106 -9.07 1.27 -2.53
C PRO A 106 -8.61 2.38 -1.57
N GLN A 107 -7.45 2.97 -1.85
CA GLN A 107 -6.91 4.12 -1.14
C GLN A 107 -6.44 5.18 -2.13
N LEU A 108 -6.88 6.42 -1.94
CA LEU A 108 -6.45 7.57 -2.74
C LEU A 108 -5.26 8.26 -2.05
N LYS A 109 -4.06 8.14 -2.61
CA LYS A 109 -2.88 8.86 -2.10
C LYS A 109 -2.80 10.24 -2.74
N GLY A 110 -2.71 11.28 -1.89
CA GLY A 110 -2.72 12.69 -2.32
C GLY A 110 -4.09 13.37 -2.27
N SER A 111 -5.07 12.75 -1.62
CA SER A 111 -6.48 13.18 -1.59
C SER A 111 -6.79 14.30 -0.58
N GLY A 112 -5.78 15.00 -0.05
CA GLY A 112 -5.99 16.12 0.87
C GLY A 112 -5.43 15.87 2.28
N GLU A 113 -5.59 16.88 3.12
CA GLU A 113 -5.14 16.82 4.50
C GLU A 113 -6.03 15.90 5.34
N THR A 114 -5.46 15.48 6.46
CA THR A 114 -6.02 14.59 7.47
C THR A 114 -5.47 15.02 8.84
N PRO A 115 -6.07 14.56 9.96
CA PRO A 115 -5.51 14.80 11.30
C PRO A 115 -4.09 14.24 11.48
N TYR A 116 -3.61 13.41 10.55
CA TYR A 116 -2.31 12.76 10.59
C TYR A 116 -1.25 13.43 9.72
N SER A 117 -1.59 14.52 9.02
CA SER A 117 -0.71 15.15 8.01
C SER A 117 0.50 15.85 8.61
N ARG A 118 0.50 16.12 9.93
CA ARG A 118 1.56 16.84 10.65
C ARG A 118 1.83 18.19 9.97
N PHE A 119 2.98 18.36 9.34
CA PHE A 119 3.36 19.59 8.61
C PHE A 119 3.23 19.44 7.09
N GLY A 120 2.71 18.30 6.62
CA GLY A 120 2.49 18.04 5.20
C GLY A 120 1.12 18.51 4.75
N ASP A 121 1.01 18.85 3.46
CA ASP A 121 -0.20 19.37 2.81
C ASP A 121 -1.19 18.28 2.35
N GLY A 122 -0.94 17.01 2.73
CA GLY A 122 -1.79 15.89 2.31
C GLY A 122 -1.77 15.58 0.79
N ARG A 123 -0.90 16.21 0.00
CA ARG A 123 -0.83 16.05 -1.45
C ARG A 123 0.32 15.15 -1.90
N ALA A 124 0.13 14.51 -3.04
CA ALA A 124 1.18 13.81 -3.78
C ALA A 124 1.50 14.56 -5.07
N VAL A 125 2.71 14.38 -5.60
CA VAL A 125 3.15 14.98 -6.87
C VAL A 125 3.23 13.95 -7.97
N LEU A 126 3.08 14.40 -9.23
CA LEU A 126 3.11 13.53 -10.39
C LEU A 126 4.31 12.56 -10.38
N ARG A 127 5.53 13.04 -10.11
CA ARG A 127 6.73 12.18 -10.14
C ARG A 127 6.67 11.03 -9.13
N SER A 128 6.17 11.26 -7.92
CA SER A 128 6.10 10.22 -6.88
C SER A 128 5.01 9.22 -7.21
N SER A 129 3.88 9.73 -7.71
CA SER A 129 2.74 8.90 -8.08
C SER A 129 3.01 8.02 -9.30
N VAL A 130 3.76 8.53 -10.31
CA VAL A 130 4.22 7.72 -11.45
C VAL A 130 5.15 6.60 -10.98
N ARG A 131 6.11 6.91 -10.10
CA ARG A 131 7.05 5.92 -9.56
C ARG A 131 6.32 4.81 -8.81
N GLU A 132 5.36 5.16 -7.96
CA GLU A 132 4.55 4.19 -7.23
C GLU A 132 3.74 3.30 -8.18
N MET A 133 3.07 3.88 -9.18
CA MET A 133 2.34 3.12 -10.19
C MET A 133 3.24 2.11 -10.90
N VAL A 134 4.40 2.55 -11.38
CA VAL A 134 5.34 1.69 -12.11
C VAL A 134 5.91 0.59 -11.21
N ALA A 135 6.28 0.91 -9.98
CA ALA A 135 6.87 -0.07 -9.06
C ALA A 135 5.87 -1.13 -8.60
N SER A 136 4.67 -0.71 -8.19
CA SER A 136 3.58 -1.61 -7.80
C SER A 136 3.30 -2.61 -8.90
N GLU A 137 3.03 -2.13 -10.12
CA GLU A 137 2.64 -3.02 -11.21
C GLU A 137 3.83 -3.85 -11.73
N ALA A 138 5.06 -3.31 -11.72
CA ALA A 138 6.25 -4.09 -12.06
C ALA A 138 6.49 -5.23 -11.06
N CYS A 139 6.41 -4.96 -9.75
CA CYS A 139 6.55 -5.99 -8.72
C CYS A 139 5.49 -7.09 -8.90
N HIS A 140 4.24 -6.73 -9.17
CA HIS A 140 3.17 -7.70 -9.42
C HIS A 140 3.50 -8.62 -10.60
N HIS A 141 3.89 -8.05 -11.75
CA HIS A 141 4.23 -8.80 -12.95
C HIS A 141 5.52 -9.63 -12.81
N LEU A 142 6.37 -9.30 -11.84
CA LEU A 142 7.55 -10.08 -11.47
C LEU A 142 7.22 -11.19 -10.46
N GLY A 143 5.96 -11.35 -10.04
CA GLY A 143 5.55 -12.33 -9.03
C GLY A 143 5.94 -11.93 -7.61
N ILE A 144 6.32 -10.67 -7.37
CA ILE A 144 6.68 -10.15 -6.05
C ILE A 144 5.41 -9.63 -5.36
N PRO A 145 5.04 -10.14 -4.17
CA PRO A 145 3.87 -9.66 -3.44
C PRO A 145 3.93 -8.14 -3.18
N THR A 146 2.88 -7.42 -3.60
CA THR A 146 2.84 -5.96 -3.57
C THR A 146 1.42 -5.40 -3.55
N THR A 147 1.27 -4.18 -3.02
CA THR A 147 0.11 -3.33 -3.35
C THR A 147 0.02 -3.05 -4.84
N ARG A 148 -1.21 -2.98 -5.34
CA ARG A 148 -1.51 -2.69 -6.73
C ARG A 148 -1.83 -1.21 -6.92
N ALA A 149 -1.65 -0.71 -8.13
CA ALA A 149 -1.95 0.68 -8.47
C ALA A 149 -2.87 0.72 -9.71
N ALA A 150 -4.06 1.28 -9.53
CA ALA A 150 -5.15 1.15 -10.50
C ALA A 150 -5.22 2.33 -11.47
N ALA A 151 -5.14 3.56 -10.98
CA ALA A 151 -5.22 4.75 -11.81
C ALA A 151 -4.46 5.92 -11.21
N LEU A 152 -3.90 6.77 -12.08
CA LEU A 152 -3.19 7.99 -11.72
C LEU A 152 -3.78 9.19 -12.47
N VAL A 153 -4.23 10.19 -11.71
CA VAL A 153 -4.67 11.47 -12.25
C VAL A 153 -3.75 12.61 -11.82
N VAL A 154 -3.60 13.62 -12.67
CA VAL A 154 -2.80 14.82 -12.39
C VAL A 154 -3.61 16.07 -12.71
N SER A 155 -3.37 17.14 -11.96
CA SER A 155 -3.90 18.47 -12.27
C SER A 155 -2.83 19.35 -12.91
N ASP A 156 -3.22 20.11 -13.94
CA ASP A 156 -2.33 21.12 -14.52
C ASP A 156 -2.24 22.38 -13.66
N ASP A 157 -3.30 22.74 -12.94
CA ASP A 157 -3.42 24.02 -12.23
C ASP A 157 -3.07 23.92 -10.75
N HIS A 158 -3.24 22.73 -10.14
CA HIS A 158 -2.94 22.53 -8.73
C HIS A 158 -1.45 22.27 -8.54
N LYS A 159 -0.71 23.28 -8.07
CA LYS A 159 0.72 23.20 -7.76
C LYS A 159 0.96 23.00 -6.27
N VAL A 160 1.93 22.16 -5.94
CA VAL A 160 2.38 21.93 -4.56
C VAL A 160 3.89 22.09 -4.47
N TRP A 161 4.37 22.62 -3.34
CA TRP A 161 5.80 22.86 -3.12
C TRP A 161 6.49 21.59 -2.66
N ARG A 162 7.56 21.19 -3.33
CA ARG A 162 8.38 20.04 -2.93
C ARG A 162 9.85 20.35 -3.13
N ASP A 163 10.66 19.86 -2.20
CA ASP A 163 12.11 19.82 -2.36
C ASP A 163 12.54 18.40 -2.69
N LYS A 164 12.75 18.12 -3.99
CA LYS A 164 13.07 16.78 -4.48
C LYS A 164 14.39 16.24 -3.90
N THR A 165 15.35 17.12 -3.64
CA THR A 165 16.72 16.76 -3.26
C THR A 165 17.03 17.10 -1.81
N TYR A 166 16.03 17.50 -1.02
CA TYR A 166 16.20 17.93 0.37
C TYR A 166 17.29 19.01 0.53
N SER A 167 17.39 19.89 -0.47
CA SER A 167 18.45 20.90 -0.62
C SER A 167 18.14 22.26 0.03
N GLY A 168 16.97 22.39 0.65
CA GLY A 168 16.36 23.65 1.06
C GLY A 168 15.72 24.45 -0.10
N ARG A 169 15.72 23.92 -1.34
CA ARG A 169 15.26 24.63 -2.55
C ARG A 169 14.00 23.99 -3.12
N ALA A 170 12.86 24.31 -2.49
CA ALA A 170 11.56 23.84 -2.95
C ALA A 170 11.20 24.41 -4.34
N LYS A 171 10.55 23.57 -5.16
CA LYS A 171 9.96 23.96 -6.44
C LYS A 171 8.50 23.55 -6.48
N GLN A 172 7.73 24.27 -7.28
CA GLN A 172 6.35 23.89 -7.57
C GLN A 172 6.32 22.67 -8.50
N GLU A 173 5.57 21.67 -8.09
CA GLU A 173 5.29 20.46 -8.86
C GLU A 173 3.78 20.29 -9.02
N ARG A 174 3.35 19.58 -10.07
CA ARG A 174 1.92 19.27 -10.27
C ARG A 174 1.43 18.26 -9.24
N ALA A 175 0.31 18.59 -8.59
CA ALA A 175 -0.38 17.67 -7.69
C ALA A 175 -1.02 16.52 -8.48
N ALA A 176 -0.99 15.34 -7.89
CA ALA A 176 -1.52 14.12 -8.48
C ALA A 176 -2.18 13.25 -7.41
N ILE A 177 -3.12 12.41 -7.83
CA ILE A 177 -3.74 11.38 -6.99
C ILE A 177 -3.52 10.03 -7.66
N VAL A 178 -3.01 9.06 -6.89
CA VAL A 178 -2.93 7.66 -7.32
C VAL A 178 -3.89 6.81 -6.49
N MET A 179 -4.70 5.99 -7.17
CA MET A 179 -5.53 4.98 -6.55
C MET A 179 -4.71 3.72 -6.34
N ARG A 180 -4.44 3.39 -5.09
CA ARG A 180 -3.75 2.17 -4.66
C ARG A 180 -4.78 1.15 -4.19
N LEU A 181 -4.47 -0.14 -4.38
CA LEU A 181 -5.29 -1.26 -3.94
C LEU A 181 -4.45 -2.21 -3.08
N ALA A 182 -5.04 -2.68 -1.99
CA ALA A 182 -4.48 -3.70 -1.12
C ALA A 182 -5.60 -4.55 -0.52
N ASN A 183 -5.37 -5.82 -0.20
CA ASN A 183 -6.34 -6.58 0.60
C ASN A 183 -6.47 -6.00 2.03
N ALA A 184 -5.39 -5.41 2.55
CA ALA A 184 -5.39 -4.64 3.79
C ALA A 184 -4.30 -3.57 3.84
N TRP A 185 -4.59 -2.46 4.53
CA TRP A 185 -3.65 -1.34 4.74
C TRP A 185 -2.96 -1.35 6.10
N TYR A 186 -3.21 -2.36 6.95
CA TYR A 186 -2.66 -2.43 8.30
C TYR A 186 -1.16 -2.74 8.30
N ARG A 187 -0.48 -2.14 9.27
CA ARG A 187 0.97 -2.22 9.42
C ARG A 187 1.35 -2.54 10.86
N ILE A 188 2.59 -2.95 11.11
CA ILE A 188 3.07 -3.16 12.48
C ILE A 188 2.93 -1.87 13.30
N GLY A 189 3.21 -0.71 12.69
CA GLY A 189 3.02 0.60 13.29
C GLY A 189 1.56 0.90 13.70
N SER A 190 0.57 0.28 13.04
CA SER A 190 -0.84 0.39 13.43
C SER A 190 -1.11 -0.23 14.80
N LEU A 191 -0.37 -1.27 15.19
CA LEU A 191 -0.45 -1.90 16.52
C LEU A 191 0.44 -1.15 17.53
N GLU A 192 1.65 -0.78 17.13
CA GLU A 192 2.62 -0.12 18.01
C GLU A 192 2.12 1.23 18.53
N ILE A 193 1.40 1.99 17.70
CA ILE A 193 0.87 3.29 18.12
C ILE A 193 -0.14 3.14 19.26
N LEU A 194 -1.00 2.11 19.20
CA LEU A 194 -1.99 1.81 20.25
C LEU A 194 -1.30 1.29 21.52
N LEU A 195 -0.27 0.45 21.37
CA LEU A 195 0.55 -0.01 22.50
C LEU A 195 1.25 1.18 23.19
N LYS A 196 1.88 2.07 22.43
CA LYS A 196 2.59 3.24 22.95
C LYS A 196 1.65 4.20 23.67
N ARG A 197 0.40 4.34 23.18
CA ARG A 197 -0.64 5.17 23.80
C ARG A 197 -1.33 4.51 25.00
N ARG A 198 -1.04 3.23 25.27
CA ARG A 198 -1.68 2.42 26.31
C ARG A 198 -3.19 2.29 26.08
N GLU A 199 -3.58 1.94 24.86
CA GLU A 199 -4.97 1.73 24.44
C GLU A 199 -5.27 0.21 24.24
N PRO A 200 -5.28 -0.61 25.31
CA PRO A 200 -5.31 -2.07 25.21
C PRO A 200 -6.61 -2.60 24.61
N HIS A 201 -7.74 -1.90 24.83
CA HIS A 201 -9.03 -2.26 24.26
C HIS A 201 -9.02 -2.11 22.73
N THR A 202 -8.64 -0.94 22.23
CA THR A 202 -8.54 -0.65 20.79
C THR A 202 -7.50 -1.54 20.11
N LEU A 203 -6.37 -1.79 20.78
CA LEU A 203 -5.35 -2.73 20.31
C LEU A 203 -5.93 -4.14 20.13
N LYS A 204 -6.69 -4.64 21.11
CA LYS A 204 -7.34 -5.95 21.02
C LYS A 204 -8.34 -5.98 19.86
N LEU A 205 -9.21 -4.97 19.73
CA LEU A 205 -10.17 -4.89 18.62
C LEU A 205 -9.49 -4.91 17.25
N LEU A 206 -8.44 -4.10 17.07
CA LEU A 206 -7.68 -4.06 15.83
C LEU A 206 -7.00 -5.40 15.54
N THR A 207 -6.41 -6.02 16.55
CA THR A 207 -5.74 -7.32 16.43
C THR A 207 -6.72 -8.42 16.05
N ASP A 208 -7.86 -8.51 16.75
CA ASP A 208 -8.92 -9.48 16.46
C ASP A 208 -9.48 -9.29 15.04
N PHE A 209 -9.66 -8.02 14.62
CA PHE A 209 -10.08 -7.70 13.26
C PHE A 209 -9.05 -8.16 12.23
N ILE A 210 -7.77 -7.83 12.42
CA ILE A 210 -6.69 -8.24 11.52
C ILE A 210 -6.64 -9.77 11.40
N ILE A 211 -6.72 -10.50 12.51
CA ILE A 211 -6.73 -11.97 12.52
C ILE A 211 -7.93 -12.51 11.72
N LYS A 212 -9.10 -11.88 11.87
CA LYS A 212 -10.32 -12.29 11.17
C LYS A 212 -10.25 -12.05 9.67
N VAL A 213 -9.60 -10.96 9.22
CA VAL A 213 -9.55 -10.58 7.79
C VAL A 213 -8.27 -11.04 7.07
N SER A 214 -7.24 -11.46 7.81
CA SER A 214 -5.95 -11.89 7.25
C SER A 214 -5.82 -13.40 7.38
N LEU A 215 -5.72 -14.12 6.25
CA LEU A 215 -5.16 -15.47 6.25
C LEU A 215 -3.68 -15.33 6.67
N GLY A 216 -3.36 -15.82 7.86
CA GLY A 216 -2.26 -15.32 8.69
C GLY A 216 -0.85 -15.36 8.07
N PHE A 217 -0.11 -14.27 8.26
CA PHE A 217 1.34 -14.17 8.07
C PHE A 217 1.94 -12.96 8.82
N THR A 218 3.24 -13.01 9.17
CA THR A 218 4.05 -11.93 9.76
C THR A 218 5.48 -11.93 9.16
N HIS A 219 6.06 -10.76 8.85
CA HIS A 219 7.47 -10.60 8.43
C HIS A 219 8.22 -9.59 9.33
N GLY A 220 9.52 -9.85 9.58
CA GLY A 220 10.39 -9.09 10.49
C GLY A 220 11.50 -8.31 9.78
N VAL A 221 11.26 -7.00 9.55
CA VAL A 221 12.22 -5.86 9.38
C VAL A 221 12.08 -5.02 8.12
N LEU A 222 11.57 -3.82 8.38
CA LEU A 222 11.22 -2.63 7.59
C LEU A 222 10.97 -1.54 8.68
N ASN A 223 10.82 -0.24 8.36
CA ASN A 223 10.24 0.66 9.39
C ASN A 223 8.82 0.17 9.72
N THR A 224 8.43 0.19 10.99
CA THR A 224 7.22 -0.51 11.46
C THR A 224 5.94 0.01 10.79
N ASP A 225 5.92 1.28 10.38
CA ASP A 225 4.86 1.94 9.64
C ASP A 225 4.90 1.77 8.11
N ASN A 226 5.83 0.98 7.57
CA ASN A 226 5.96 0.64 6.14
C ASN A 226 5.94 -0.88 5.89
N ILE A 227 5.60 -1.68 6.91
CA ILE A 227 5.47 -3.14 6.80
C ILE A 227 4.00 -3.45 6.59
N SER A 228 3.63 -4.10 5.49
CA SER A 228 2.30 -4.69 5.43
C SER A 228 2.24 -5.89 6.37
N LEU A 229 1.17 -5.96 7.18
CA LEU A 229 0.88 -7.17 7.95
C LEU A 229 0.61 -8.40 7.06
N LEU A 230 0.32 -8.20 5.77
CA LEU A 230 0.13 -9.29 4.81
C LEU A 230 1.42 -9.69 4.08
N GLY A 231 2.58 -9.10 4.42
CA GLY A 231 3.85 -9.42 3.75
C GLY A 231 3.98 -8.88 2.32
N VAL A 232 3.12 -7.95 1.91
CA VAL A 232 3.23 -7.27 0.61
C VAL A 232 4.12 -6.03 0.70
N THR A 233 4.83 -5.73 -0.39
CA THR A 233 5.61 -4.49 -0.55
C THR A 233 4.66 -3.30 -0.63
N ILE A 234 4.88 -2.25 0.18
CA ILE A 234 4.03 -1.06 0.26
C ILE A 234 4.84 0.24 0.35
N ASP A 235 4.19 1.36 0.04
CA ASP A 235 4.69 2.73 0.18
C ASP A 235 5.99 3.05 -0.58
N TYR A 236 5.87 3.03 -1.92
CA TYR A 236 6.95 3.30 -2.85
C TYR A 236 7.38 4.77 -2.85
N GLY A 237 8.31 5.11 -1.95
CA GLY A 237 8.97 6.41 -1.87
C GLY A 237 10.30 6.44 -2.65
N PRO A 238 11.46 6.57 -1.97
CA PRO A 238 12.77 6.53 -2.61
C PRO A 238 13.27 5.09 -2.82
N TYR A 239 12.51 4.25 -3.53
CA TYR A 239 12.96 2.91 -3.94
C TYR A 239 13.87 2.99 -5.18
N GLY A 240 14.64 1.94 -5.43
CA GLY A 240 15.41 1.79 -6.66
C GLY A 240 15.65 0.31 -6.99
N PHE A 241 15.61 -0.01 -8.28
CA PHE A 241 16.11 -1.29 -8.78
C PHE A 241 17.62 -1.17 -8.99
N ILE A 242 18.35 -2.24 -8.71
CA ILE A 242 19.81 -2.27 -8.86
C ILE A 242 20.14 -2.51 -10.34
N ASP A 243 20.63 -1.48 -11.03
CA ASP A 243 21.05 -1.59 -12.44
C ASP A 243 22.35 -2.40 -12.61
N HIS A 244 23.33 -2.16 -11.73
CA HIS A 244 24.57 -2.93 -11.62
C HIS A 244 24.72 -3.43 -10.19
N TYR A 245 25.00 -4.72 -10.02
CA TYR A 245 25.10 -5.31 -8.68
C TYR A 245 26.05 -4.52 -7.80
N TYR A 246 25.49 -3.88 -6.78
CA TYR A 246 26.22 -3.13 -5.78
C TYR A 246 25.64 -3.47 -4.42
N HIS A 247 26.40 -4.26 -3.66
CA HIS A 247 25.96 -4.81 -2.38
C HIS A 247 25.52 -3.72 -1.39
N HIS A 248 26.18 -2.56 -1.39
CA HIS A 248 25.88 -1.44 -0.51
C HIS A 248 24.96 -0.38 -1.14
N TYR A 249 24.15 -0.75 -2.13
CA TYR A 249 23.25 0.18 -2.83
C TYR A 249 22.22 0.80 -1.88
N VAL A 250 22.16 2.14 -1.87
CA VAL A 250 21.19 2.93 -1.10
C VAL A 250 20.40 3.81 -2.08
N PRO A 251 19.13 3.49 -2.38
CA PRO A 251 18.34 4.30 -3.30
C PRO A 251 17.82 5.60 -2.66
N ASN A 252 17.83 5.68 -1.34
CA ASN A 252 17.36 6.85 -0.59
C ASN A 252 18.49 7.85 -0.33
N THR A 253 18.43 9.00 -1.00
CA THR A 253 19.43 10.07 -0.86
C THR A 253 19.45 10.74 0.51
N SER A 254 18.46 10.51 1.36
CA SER A 254 18.42 11.00 2.75
C SER A 254 18.92 9.96 3.76
N ASP A 255 19.33 8.77 3.32
CA ASP A 255 19.86 7.72 4.17
C ASP A 255 21.40 7.74 4.16
N ASP A 256 21.97 8.79 4.74
CA ASP A 256 23.42 9.03 4.76
C ASP A 256 24.20 7.90 5.46
N MET A 257 23.55 7.20 6.39
CA MET A 257 24.13 6.08 7.14
C MET A 257 23.90 4.72 6.46
N GLY A 258 23.22 4.71 5.31
CA GLY A 258 22.85 3.51 4.57
C GLY A 258 22.13 2.49 5.44
N ARG A 259 21.23 2.94 6.32
CA ARG A 259 20.42 2.09 7.21
C ARG A 259 19.57 1.11 6.42
N TYR A 260 19.08 1.51 5.24
CA TYR A 260 18.24 0.73 4.34
C TYR A 260 18.97 0.27 3.08
N ALA A 261 20.31 0.24 3.12
CA ALA A 261 21.13 -0.32 2.03
C ALA A 261 20.69 -1.74 1.68
N PHE A 262 20.83 -2.15 0.43
CA PHE A 262 20.42 -3.47 -0.07
C PHE A 262 20.90 -4.62 0.84
N ASN A 263 22.18 -4.63 1.21
CA ASN A 263 22.74 -5.65 2.11
C ASN A 263 22.23 -5.60 3.56
N LYS A 264 21.55 -4.54 3.98
CA LYS A 264 20.96 -4.40 5.31
C LYS A 264 19.46 -4.67 5.34
N GLN A 265 18.81 -4.91 4.19
CA GLN A 265 17.39 -5.23 4.13
C GLN A 265 17.09 -6.63 4.70
N PRO A 266 17.89 -7.68 4.45
CA PRO A 266 17.74 -8.95 5.15
C PRO A 266 18.27 -8.83 6.59
N GLU A 267 17.41 -8.97 7.60
CA GLU A 267 17.85 -9.08 8.99
C GLU A 267 18.46 -10.48 9.29
N VAL A 268 18.06 -11.47 8.49
CA VAL A 268 18.46 -12.87 8.56
C VAL A 268 18.85 -13.31 7.16
N GLU A 269 20.04 -13.87 7.01
CA GLU A 269 20.46 -14.46 5.73
C GLU A 269 19.58 -15.67 5.39
N PRO A 270 19.32 -15.96 4.10
CA PRO A 270 18.46 -17.07 3.70
C PRO A 270 18.79 -18.41 4.37
N GLN A 271 20.08 -18.74 4.50
CA GLN A 271 20.55 -19.96 5.20
C GLN A 271 20.19 -20.03 6.68
N HIS A 272 19.94 -18.88 7.32
CA HIS A 272 19.65 -18.77 8.74
C HIS A 272 18.15 -18.57 9.03
N LEU A 273 17.30 -18.47 8.00
CA LEU A 273 15.87 -18.25 8.19
C LEU A 273 15.20 -19.38 8.98
N SER A 274 15.67 -20.61 8.86
CA SER A 274 15.14 -21.74 9.62
C SER A 274 15.77 -21.93 11.00
N ASP A 275 16.79 -21.16 11.39
CA ASP A 275 17.49 -21.35 12.66
C ASP A 275 16.79 -20.58 13.80
N LYS A 276 16.13 -21.31 14.70
CA LYS A 276 15.41 -20.75 15.86
C LYS A 276 16.30 -19.85 16.71
N THR A 277 17.52 -20.30 17.03
CA THR A 277 18.43 -19.55 17.90
C THR A 277 18.86 -18.25 17.23
N VAL A 278 19.09 -18.27 15.91
CA VAL A 278 19.35 -17.04 15.16
C VAL A 278 18.12 -16.14 15.19
N LEU A 279 16.91 -16.64 14.92
CA LEU A 279 15.67 -15.86 14.94
C LEU A 279 15.44 -15.17 16.29
N GLU A 280 15.71 -15.83 17.42
CA GLU A 280 15.53 -15.28 18.77
C GLU A 280 16.44 -14.08 19.07
N THR A 281 17.60 -14.02 18.43
CA THR A 281 18.56 -12.91 18.61
C THR A 281 18.23 -11.67 17.77
N LYS A 282 17.27 -11.78 16.85
CA LYS A 282 16.90 -10.70 15.93
C LYS A 282 16.04 -9.66 16.61
N TRP A 283 16.31 -8.39 16.33
CA TRP A 283 15.64 -7.30 17.04
C TRP A 283 14.13 -7.32 16.80
N SER A 284 13.69 -7.76 15.61
CA SER A 284 12.27 -7.84 15.26
C SER A 284 11.53 -9.01 15.92
N LEU A 285 12.25 -10.07 16.29
CA LEU A 285 11.69 -11.33 16.78
C LEU A 285 12.00 -11.60 18.26
N SER A 286 13.01 -10.95 18.82
CA SER A 286 13.45 -11.12 20.22
C SER A 286 12.39 -10.76 21.26
N LYS A 287 11.44 -9.89 20.92
CA LYS A 287 10.28 -9.61 21.78
C LYS A 287 9.20 -10.67 21.68
N LEU A 288 9.13 -11.38 20.56
CA LEU A 288 8.17 -12.45 20.30
C LEU A 288 8.67 -13.79 20.84
N SER A 289 9.98 -13.99 20.99
CA SER A 289 10.54 -15.24 21.52
C SER A 289 10.16 -15.55 22.96
N GLY A 290 9.77 -14.54 23.74
CA GLY A 290 9.29 -14.71 25.11
C GLY A 290 7.82 -15.12 25.24
N VAL A 291 7.05 -15.23 24.15
CA VAL A 291 5.62 -15.54 24.24
C VAL A 291 5.36 -17.06 24.18
N PRO A 292 4.33 -17.60 24.88
CA PRO A 292 4.09 -19.04 24.94
C PRO A 292 3.85 -19.72 23.58
N ALA A 293 3.43 -18.95 22.58
CA ALA A 293 3.16 -19.44 21.23
C ALA A 293 4.41 -19.43 20.31
N TRP A 294 5.56 -18.98 20.79
CA TRP A 294 6.77 -18.82 19.99
C TRP A 294 7.19 -20.12 19.30
N ASP A 295 7.32 -21.21 20.04
CA ASP A 295 7.78 -22.49 19.51
C ASP A 295 6.87 -23.00 18.37
N LYS A 296 5.55 -22.92 18.59
CA LYS A 296 4.56 -23.29 17.58
C LYS A 296 4.59 -22.38 16.34
N TRP A 297 4.88 -21.09 16.53
CA TRP A 297 5.05 -20.15 15.42
C TRP A 297 6.31 -20.47 14.61
N VAL A 298 7.44 -20.75 15.27
CA VAL A 298 8.71 -21.12 14.61
C VAL A 298 8.53 -22.40 13.80
N GLU A 299 7.89 -23.43 14.36
CA GLU A 299 7.57 -24.67 13.62
C GLU A 299 6.74 -24.39 12.38
N SER A 300 5.66 -23.62 12.51
CA SER A 300 4.79 -23.25 11.38
C SER A 300 5.53 -22.45 10.31
N TYR A 301 6.43 -21.56 10.74
CA TYR A 301 7.26 -20.74 9.85
C TYR A 301 8.27 -21.60 9.07
N GLN A 302 8.98 -22.51 9.74
CA GLN A 302 9.91 -23.44 9.12
C GLN A 302 9.21 -24.37 8.12
N ASP A 303 8.01 -24.87 8.46
CA ASP A 303 7.24 -25.71 7.56
C ASP A 303 6.74 -24.95 6.32
N ARG A 304 6.41 -23.67 6.46
CA ARG A 304 6.12 -22.81 5.30
C ARG A 304 7.35 -22.67 4.41
N LEU A 305 8.52 -22.35 4.96
CA LEU A 305 9.77 -22.22 4.19
C LEU A 305 10.10 -23.51 3.42
N LYS A 306 9.90 -24.69 4.03
CA LYS A 306 10.08 -25.98 3.34
C LYS A 306 9.13 -26.15 2.15
N LYS A 307 7.86 -25.75 2.29
CA LYS A 307 6.87 -25.81 1.21
C LYS A 307 7.19 -24.83 0.08
N GLU A 308 7.65 -23.63 0.42
CA GLU A 308 8.03 -22.58 -0.54
C GLU A 308 9.31 -22.96 -1.30
N ASN A 309 10.32 -23.53 -0.63
CA ASN A 309 11.57 -23.97 -1.25
C ASN A 309 11.45 -25.31 -2.01
N GLY A 310 10.44 -26.13 -1.72
CA GLY A 310 10.21 -27.41 -2.41
C GLY A 310 9.42 -27.31 -3.72
N ASN A 311 8.95 -26.12 -4.08
CA ASN A 311 8.14 -25.84 -5.28
C ASN A 311 8.90 -24.99 -6.32
N ILE A 312 10.23 -24.98 -6.28
CA ILE A 312 11.11 -24.36 -7.30
C ILE A 312 11.81 -25.46 -8.10
#